data_AF-A0A8H6N4H8-F1
#
_entry.id   AF-A0A8H6N4H8-F1
#
_cell.length_a   1.000
_cell.length_b   1.000
_cell.length_c   1.000
_cell.angle_alpha   90.00
_cell.angle_beta   90.00
_cell.angle_gamma   90.00
#
_symmetry.space_group_name_H-M   'P 1'
#
loop_
_entity.id
_entity.type
_entity.pdbx_description
1 polymer ?
#
loop_
_entity_poly.entity_id
_entity_poly.type
_entity_poly.pdbx_seq_one_letter_code
_entity_poly.pdbx_strand_id
1 'polypeptide(L)' 'MQFSRIAALLAVMVASVSADVDVGSPCSGAGYECLTNNAGIAVCNGASWQLAAACGGCANACTWPVGGVYPPYCKC' A
#
# COMPACT_ATOMS: atom_id res chain seq x y z
N MET A 1 32.99 -7.36 -30.51
CA MET A 1 31.61 -7.46 -29.99
C MET A 1 31.68 -8.16 -28.64
N GLN A 2 31.45 -7.48 -27.51
CA GLN A 2 31.13 -8.20 -26.27
C GLN A 2 30.34 -7.31 -25.30
N PHE A 3 29.02 -7.42 -25.45
CA PHE A 3 27.97 -7.36 -24.44
C PHE A 3 28.15 -6.41 -23.24
N SER A 4 27.58 -5.23 -23.42
CA SER A 4 27.07 -4.35 -22.37
C SER A 4 26.33 -5.14 -21.29
N ARG A 5 26.90 -5.19 -20.08
CA ARG A 5 26.18 -5.65 -18.88
C ARG A 5 25.71 -4.44 -18.10
N ILE A 6 24.65 -3.80 -18.60
CA ILE A 6 23.93 -2.79 -17.82
C ILE A 6 23.01 -3.58 -16.88
N ALA A 7 23.43 -3.72 -15.63
CA ALA A 7 22.57 -4.21 -14.56
C ALA A 7 21.47 -3.17 -14.33
N ALA A 8 20.32 -3.37 -14.94
CA ALA A 8 19.13 -2.55 -14.69
C ALA A 8 18.62 -2.89 -13.28
N LEU A 9 19.13 -2.16 -12.29
CA LEU A 9 18.53 -2.10 -10.95
C LEU A 9 17.17 -1.42 -11.11
N LEU A 10 16.11 -2.22 -11.26
CA LEU A 10 14.73 -1.79 -11.09
C LEU A 10 14.56 -1.37 -9.62
N ALA A 11 14.87 -0.11 -9.32
CA ALA A 11 14.42 0.53 -8.11
C ALA A 11 12.89 0.60 -8.18
N VAL A 12 12.22 -0.29 -7.46
CA VAL A 12 10.79 -0.18 -7.19
C VAL A 12 10.64 1.11 -6.39
N MET A 13 10.20 2.16 -7.07
CA MET A 13 9.78 3.40 -6.44
C MET A 13 8.51 3.05 -5.66
N VAL A 14 8.65 2.69 -4.39
CA VAL A 14 7.53 2.67 -3.47
C VAL A 14 7.13 4.12 -3.31
N ALA A 15 6.18 4.57 -4.12
CA ALA A 15 5.47 5.80 -3.86
C ALA A 15 4.64 5.55 -2.60
N SER A 16 5.28 5.65 -1.44
CA SER A 16 4.59 5.81 -0.17
C SER A 16 4.02 7.22 -0.14
N VAL A 17 3.04 7.46 -1.01
CA VAL A 17 2.05 8.48 -0.74
C VAL A 17 1.19 7.87 0.36
N SER A 18 1.37 8.35 1.59
CA SER A 18 0.40 8.14 2.66
C SER A 18 -0.86 8.91 2.27
N ALA A 19 -1.55 8.39 1.27
CA ALA A 19 -2.81 8.84 0.75
C ALA A 19 -3.72 7.65 0.96
N ASP A 20 -4.73 7.85 1.79
CA ASP A 20 -5.78 6.88 1.95
C ASP A 20 -6.43 6.52 0.60
N VAL A 21 -6.92 5.29 0.48
CA VAL A 21 -7.39 4.72 -0.79
C VAL A 21 -8.79 4.15 -0.71
N ASP A 22 -9.46 4.06 -1.85
CA ASP A 22 -10.73 3.35 -1.98
C ASP A 22 -10.53 1.99 -2.64
N VAL A 23 -11.33 1.00 -2.22
CA VAL A 23 -11.39 -0.30 -2.88
C VAL A 23 -11.89 -0.12 -4.32
N GLY A 24 -11.22 -0.76 -5.28
CA GLY A 24 -11.52 -0.68 -6.70
C GLY A 24 -10.81 0.47 -7.43
N SER A 25 -10.23 1.43 -6.70
CA SER A 25 -9.39 2.47 -7.30
C SER A 25 -8.12 1.87 -7.92
N PRO A 26 -7.63 2.44 -9.03
CA PRO A 26 -6.44 1.94 -9.71
C PRO A 26 -5.20 2.06 -8.83
N CYS A 27 -4.32 1.08 -8.93
CA CYS A 27 -3.04 1.07 -8.23
C CYS A 27 -1.97 0.39 -9.11
N SER A 28 -0.70 0.60 -8.79
CA SER A 28 0.43 -0.04 -9.48
C SER A 28 1.44 -0.57 -8.46
N GLY A 29 2.07 -1.70 -8.78
CA GLY A 29 3.02 -2.37 -7.89
C GLY A 29 2.34 -3.24 -6.83
N ALA A 30 2.95 -3.30 -5.65
CA ALA A 30 2.42 -4.05 -4.51
C ALA A 30 2.60 -3.20 -3.25
N GLY A 31 1.57 -3.16 -2.41
CA GLY A 31 1.58 -2.34 -1.20
C GLY A 31 0.30 -2.50 -0.39
N TYR A 32 0.35 -2.04 0.85
CA TYR A 32 -0.80 -1.93 1.73
C TYR A 32 -1.03 -0.45 2.04
N GLU A 33 -2.29 -0.07 2.18
CA GLU A 33 -2.67 1.31 2.46
C GLU A 33 -3.96 1.35 3.29
N CYS A 34 -4.17 2.42 4.04
CA CYS A 34 -5.40 2.62 4.79
C CYS A 34 -6.54 3.03 3.85
N LEU A 35 -7.76 2.57 4.15
CA LEU A 35 -8.92 3.06 3.41
C LEU A 35 -9.22 4.54 3.73
N THR A 36 -9.84 5.28 2.81
CA THR A 36 -10.26 6.69 3.01
C THR A 36 -11.11 6.94 4.25
N ASN A 37 -11.90 5.97 4.67
CA ASN A 37 -12.66 6.05 5.91
C ASN A 37 -11.89 5.53 7.15
N ASN A 38 -10.62 5.18 6.99
CA ASN A 38 -9.76 4.50 7.96
C ASN A 38 -10.41 3.28 8.64
N ALA A 39 -11.40 2.66 7.99
CA ALA A 39 -12.15 1.54 8.55
C ALA A 39 -11.54 0.18 8.18
N GLY A 40 -10.46 0.17 7.41
CA GLY A 40 -9.82 -1.05 6.91
C GLY A 40 -8.48 -0.77 6.24
N ILE A 41 -7.83 -1.86 5.86
CA ILE A 41 -6.58 -1.90 5.12
C ILE A 41 -6.88 -2.44 3.72
N ALA A 42 -6.40 -1.74 2.71
CA ALA A 42 -6.40 -2.19 1.33
C ALA A 42 -5.03 -2.77 0.94
N VAL A 43 -5.02 -3.67 -0.04
CA VAL A 43 -3.83 -4.20 -0.69
C VAL A 43 -3.90 -3.95 -2.19
N CYS A 44 -2.81 -3.49 -2.78
CA CYS A 44 -2.69 -3.33 -4.23
C CYS A 44 -2.29 -4.66 -4.86
N ASN A 45 -3.12 -5.17 -5.78
CA ASN A 45 -2.83 -6.41 -6.52
C ASN A 45 -2.07 -6.20 -7.84
N GLY A 46 -1.46 -5.02 -8.04
CA GLY A 46 -0.80 -4.62 -9.28
C GLY A 46 -1.69 -3.95 -10.31
N ALA A 47 -3.00 -3.86 -10.06
CA ALA A 47 -3.94 -3.15 -10.94
C ALA A 47 -4.98 -2.32 -10.17
N SER A 48 -5.48 -2.81 -9.04
CA SER A 48 -6.50 -2.14 -8.23
C SER A 48 -6.35 -2.45 -6.74
N TRP A 49 -6.81 -1.52 -5.91
CA TRP A 49 -6.90 -1.71 -4.47
C TRP A 49 -8.02 -2.68 -4.11
N GLN A 50 -7.70 -3.67 -3.30
CA GLN A 50 -8.62 -4.70 -2.81
C GLN A 50 -8.67 -4.65 -1.28
N LEU A 51 -9.82 -4.97 -0.68
CA LEU A 51 -9.91 -5.03 0.78
C LEU A 51 -9.06 -6.19 1.31
N ALA A 52 -8.07 -5.88 2.15
CA ALA A 52 -7.24 -6.88 2.81
C ALA A 52 -7.77 -7.23 4.20
N ALA A 53 -8.19 -6.22 4.97
CA ALA A 53 -8.75 -6.40 6.30
C ALA A 53 -9.74 -5.27 6.64
N ALA A 54 -10.87 -5.64 7.25
CA ALA A 54 -11.79 -4.68 7.84
C ALA A 54 -11.44 -4.50 9.33
N CYS A 55 -11.30 -3.26 9.79
CA CYS A 55 -10.93 -2.93 11.17
C CYS A 55 -12.13 -2.91 12.15
N GLY A 56 -13.22 -3.62 11.82
CA GLY A 56 -14.20 -4.09 12.81
C GLY A 56 -15.07 -3.06 13.54
N GLY A 57 -15.13 -1.79 13.11
CA GLY A 57 -16.13 -0.82 13.61
C GLY A 57 -15.61 0.33 14.47
N CYS A 58 -14.30 0.47 14.64
CA CYS A 58 -13.72 1.68 15.22
C CYS A 58 -13.54 2.76 14.14
N ALA A 59 -13.90 4.01 14.44
CA ALA A 59 -13.56 5.15 13.58
C ALA A 59 -12.05 5.41 13.66
N ASN A 60 -11.40 5.70 12.53
CA ASN A 60 -9.95 5.91 12.45
C ASN A 60 -9.11 4.74 12.94
N ALA A 61 -9.51 3.51 12.56
CA ALA A 61 -8.88 2.31 13.06
C ALA A 61 -7.60 1.92 12.31
N CYS A 62 -7.50 2.26 11.03
CA CYS A 62 -6.28 2.00 10.28
C CYS A 62 -5.22 3.04 10.65
N THR A 63 -4.03 2.58 11.05
CA THR A 63 -2.90 3.45 11.43
C THR A 63 -1.62 3.00 10.74
N TRP A 64 -0.88 3.98 10.23
CA TRP A 64 0.50 3.77 9.79
C TRP A 64 1.48 3.86 10.96
N PRO A 65 2.37 2.86 11.11
CA PRO A 65 3.47 2.97 12.05
C PRO A 65 4.43 4.09 11.62
N VAL A 66 4.92 4.84 12.60
CA VAL A 66 5.89 5.92 12.38
C VAL A 66 7.15 5.33 11.73
N GLY A 67 7.56 5.92 10.62
CA GLY A 67 8.73 5.51 9.85
C GLY A 67 8.43 4.62 8.64
N GLY A 68 7.18 4.20 8.39
CA GLY A 68 6.76 3.58 7.13
C GLY A 68 7.43 2.24 6.79
N VAL A 69 8.17 1.65 7.74
CA VAL A 69 8.89 0.38 7.54
C VAL A 69 7.96 -0.83 7.63
N TYR A 70 6.86 -0.68 8.37
CA TYR A 70 5.87 -1.74 8.59
C TYR A 70 4.55 -1.40 7.91
N PRO A 71 3.77 -2.40 7.45
CA PRO A 71 2.46 -2.17 6.88
C PRO A 71 1.51 -1.53 7.89
N PRO A 72 0.43 -0.87 7.42
CA PRO A 72 -0.60 -0.35 8.30
C PRO A 72 -1.28 -1.49 9.06
N TYR A 73 -1.78 -1.17 10.25
CA TYR A 73 -2.46 -2.12 11.12
C TYR A 73 -3.76 -1.52 11.65
N CYS A 74 -4.70 -2.40 12.01
CA CYS A 74 -5.92 -2.00 12.68
C CYS A 74 -5.65 -1.79 14.18
N LYS A 75 -6.10 -0.65 14.68
CA LYS A 75 -6.03 -0.24 16.09
C LYS A 75 -7.37 0.34 16.52
N CYS A 76 -7.81 -0.09 17.69
CA CYS A 76 -8.59 0.72 18.61
C CYS A 76 -7.69 0.86 19.86
#